data_AF-A0A9E1MXJ5-F1
#
_entry.id   AF-A0A9E1MXJ5-F1
#
_cell.length_a   1.000
_cell.length_b   1.000
_cell.length_c   1.000
_cell.angle_alpha   90.00
_cell.angle_beta   90.00
_cell.angle_gamma   90.00
#
_symmetry.space_group_name_H-M   'P 1'
#
loop_
_entity.id
_entity.type
_entity.pdbx_description
1 polymer ?
#
loop_
_entity_poly.entity_id
_entity_poly.type
_entity_poly.pdbx_seq_one_letter_code
_entity_poly.pdbx_strand_id
1 'polypeptide(L)'
;FPGFSSIPLWMLLFWGMILRGLTSLCQWHRIGLDQPRNEVRLGWTNANSWVLKLVLQLALVLVTRQFIYRLYLDPLLSWMPFAVALVLFVLLFGINRQERRIVLIMAIVGPLVEVLYIQVGHLHAYHHGWIGGVPLWIALWWVVGILIWSDLSRRTLRMMRSYESSSSAGTPVRILAP
;
A
#
# COMPACT_ATOMS: atom_id res chain seq x y z
N PHE A 1 9.75 -32.35 -17.27
CA PHE A 1 9.80 -32.13 -15.81
C PHE A 1 9.25 -30.75 -15.52
N PRO A 2 8.19 -30.57 -14.71
CA PRO A 2 7.86 -29.24 -14.22
C PRO A 2 8.96 -28.88 -13.23
N GLY A 3 9.83 -27.94 -13.62
CA GLY A 3 10.84 -27.41 -12.73
C GLY A 3 10.12 -26.80 -11.53
N PHE A 4 10.24 -27.43 -10.37
CA PHE A 4 10.10 -26.72 -9.11
C PHE A 4 11.15 -25.61 -9.14
N SER A 5 10.75 -24.44 -9.64
CA SER A 5 11.49 -23.21 -9.42
C SER A 5 11.53 -23.06 -7.91
N SER A 6 12.64 -23.49 -7.30
CA SER A 6 12.91 -23.29 -5.89
C SER A 6 12.82 -21.78 -5.69
N ILE A 7 11.67 -21.32 -5.20
CA ILE A 7 11.51 -19.93 -4.75
C ILE A 7 12.70 -19.70 -3.83
N PRO A 8 13.67 -18.86 -4.22
CA PRO A 8 14.92 -18.81 -3.51
C PRO A 8 14.66 -18.51 -2.03
N LEU A 9 15.37 -19.17 -1.12
CA LEU A 9 15.17 -18.99 0.32
C LEU A 9 15.20 -17.51 0.73
N TRP A 10 16.00 -16.71 0.02
CA TRP A 10 16.08 -15.27 0.20
C TRP A 10 14.81 -14.52 -0.27
N MET A 11 14.04 -15.00 -1.26
CA MET A 11 12.70 -14.45 -1.60
C MET A 11 11.72 -14.67 -0.45
N LEU A 12 11.73 -15.85 0.19
CA LEU A 12 10.86 -16.14 1.34
C LEU A 12 11.21 -15.27 2.55
N LEU A 13 12.50 -15.15 2.87
CA LEU A 13 12.99 -14.24 3.91
C LEU A 13 12.64 -12.78 3.59
N PHE A 14 12.72 -12.40 2.32
CA PHE A 14 12.34 -11.07 1.87
C PHE A 14 10.84 -10.80 2.00
N TRP A 15 9.98 -11.70 1.52
CA TRP A 15 8.54 -11.57 1.73
C TRP A 15 8.23 -11.51 3.21
N GLY A 16 8.95 -12.27 4.04
CA GLY A 16 8.93 -12.17 5.49
C GLY A 16 9.36 -10.80 6.03
N MET A 17 10.37 -10.15 5.44
CA MET A 17 10.82 -8.80 5.81
C MET A 17 9.87 -7.71 5.31
N ILE A 18 9.28 -7.81 4.11
CA ILE A 18 8.18 -6.94 3.69
C ILE A 18 7.01 -7.12 4.63
N LEU A 19 6.57 -8.35 4.90
CA LEU A 19 5.49 -8.63 5.84
C LEU A 19 5.81 -8.10 7.24
N ARG A 20 7.06 -8.22 7.69
CA ARG A 20 7.54 -7.66 8.95
C ARG A 20 7.59 -6.14 8.94
N GLY A 21 7.98 -5.52 7.83
CA GLY A 21 7.94 -4.08 7.62
C GLY A 21 6.52 -3.54 7.58
N LEU A 22 5.61 -4.23 6.89
CA LEU A 22 4.17 -3.94 6.83
C LEU A 22 3.53 -4.10 8.20
N THR A 23 3.85 -5.15 8.95
CA THR A 23 3.36 -5.34 10.33
C THR A 23 3.97 -4.35 11.30
N SER A 24 5.26 -4.00 11.14
CA SER A 24 5.93 -2.96 11.93
C SER A 24 5.37 -1.58 11.62
N LEU A 25 5.00 -1.29 10.37
CA LEU A 25 4.26 -0.08 9.99
C LEU A 25 2.86 -0.07 10.62
N CYS A 26 2.14 -1.20 10.59
CA CYS A 26 0.88 -1.35 11.31
C CYS A 26 1.03 -1.14 12.83
N GLN A 27 2.15 -1.59 13.43
CA GLN A 27 2.45 -1.41 14.85
C GLN A 27 2.91 0.03 15.17
N TRP A 28 3.70 0.65 14.30
CA TRP A 28 4.11 2.05 14.44
C TRP A 28 2.87 2.97 14.35
N HIS A 29 1.89 2.61 13.52
CA HIS A 29 0.61 3.29 13.44
C HIS A 29 -0.24 3.16 14.71
N ARG A 30 0.01 2.19 15.62
CA ARG A 30 -0.65 2.13 16.93
C ARG A 30 -0.29 3.30 17.83
N ILE A 31 0.83 3.99 17.56
CA ILE A 31 1.38 5.05 18.42
C ILE A 31 0.70 6.42 18.15
N GLY A 32 -0.06 6.58 17.08
CA GLY A 32 -0.71 7.85 16.73
C GLY A 32 -1.96 7.68 15.86
N LEU A 33 -2.96 6.95 16.36
CA LEU A 33 -4.17 6.60 15.62
C LEU A 33 -5.10 7.80 15.39
N ASP A 34 -4.81 8.57 14.34
CA ASP A 34 -5.85 9.36 13.67
C ASP A 34 -6.85 8.40 13.01
N GLN A 35 -8.15 8.68 13.16
CA GLN A 35 -9.20 7.86 12.57
C GLN A 35 -9.08 7.82 11.03
N PRO A 36 -9.39 6.68 10.37
CA PRO A 36 -9.37 6.61 8.91
C PRO A 36 -10.38 7.60 8.32
N ARG A 37 -9.90 8.46 7.40
CA ARG A 37 -10.73 9.46 6.72
C ARG A 37 -11.57 8.79 5.64
N ASN A 38 -12.87 9.04 5.65
CA ASN A 38 -13.81 8.54 4.64
C ASN A 38 -14.21 9.61 3.60
N GLU A 39 -13.64 10.79 3.72
CA GLU A 39 -13.82 11.89 2.79
C GLU A 39 -13.18 11.56 1.44
N VAL A 40 -13.98 11.74 0.39
CA VAL A 40 -13.58 11.70 -1.01
C VAL A 40 -13.99 13.03 -1.62
N ARG A 41 -13.03 13.76 -2.16
CA ARG A 41 -13.21 15.06 -2.82
C ARG A 41 -13.51 14.80 -4.29
N LEU A 42 -14.73 15.07 -4.72
CA LEU A 42 -15.18 14.94 -6.10
C LEU A 42 -15.43 16.34 -6.68
N GLY A 43 -14.35 16.95 -7.16
CA GLY A 43 -14.37 18.31 -7.69
C GLY A 43 -14.76 19.33 -6.61
N TRP A 44 -16.01 19.78 -6.66
CA TRP A 44 -16.57 20.81 -5.78
C TRP A 44 -17.33 20.22 -4.57
N THR A 45 -17.56 18.91 -4.56
CA THR A 45 -18.33 18.23 -3.52
C THR A 45 -17.44 17.29 -2.71
N ASN A 46 -17.79 17.10 -1.43
CA ASN A 46 -17.15 16.13 -0.56
C ASN A 46 -18.15 15.00 -0.26
N ALA A 47 -17.81 13.77 -0.65
CA ALA A 47 -18.56 12.57 -0.30
C ALA A 47 -17.93 11.92 0.92
N ASN A 48 -18.73 11.49 1.89
CA ASN A 48 -18.26 10.79 3.08
C ASN A 48 -18.68 9.31 3.02
N SER A 49 -17.94 8.50 2.26
CA SER A 49 -18.24 7.08 2.07
C SER A 49 -16.98 6.24 2.05
N TRP A 50 -16.89 5.32 3.02
CA TRP A 50 -15.75 4.42 3.15
C TRP A 50 -15.68 3.41 1.99
N VAL A 51 -16.83 2.94 1.51
CA VAL A 51 -16.92 2.00 0.38
C VAL A 51 -16.44 2.69 -0.89
N LEU A 52 -16.92 3.91 -1.16
CA LEU A 52 -16.52 4.68 -2.33
C LEU A 52 -15.01 4.90 -2.35
N LYS A 53 -14.42 5.31 -1.23
CA LYS A 53 -12.97 5.50 -1.10
C LYS A 53 -12.21 4.22 -1.42
N LEU A 54 -12.64 3.09 -0.85
CA LEU A 54 -11.99 1.80 -1.06
C LEU A 54 -12.11 1.34 -2.52
N VAL A 55 -13.29 1.46 -3.13
CA VAL A 55 -13.51 1.15 -4.55
C VAL A 55 -12.60 1.99 -5.44
N LEU A 56 -12.49 3.29 -5.19
CA LEU A 56 -11.61 4.18 -5.96
C LEU A 56 -10.12 3.85 -5.78
N GLN A 57 -9.69 3.50 -4.56
CA GLN A 57 -8.32 3.05 -4.30
C GLN A 57 -8.01 1.74 -5.04
N LEU A 58 -8.91 0.76 -5.00
CA LEU A 58 -8.75 -0.48 -5.75
C LEU A 58 -8.74 -0.24 -7.26
N ALA A 59 -9.63 0.63 -7.76
CA ALA A 59 -9.64 1.02 -9.16
C ALA A 59 -8.31 1.64 -9.59
N LEU A 60 -7.73 2.55 -8.78
CA LEU A 60 -6.40 3.12 -9.05
C LEU A 60 -5.32 2.03 -9.18
N VAL A 61 -5.30 1.05 -8.27
CA VAL A 61 -4.33 -0.06 -8.32
C VAL A 61 -4.55 -0.93 -9.56
N LEU A 62 -5.79 -1.32 -9.85
CA LEU A 62 -6.10 -2.19 -10.99
C LEU A 62 -5.80 -1.50 -12.33
N VAL A 63 -6.18 -0.22 -12.47
CA VAL A 63 -5.92 0.56 -13.67
C VAL A 63 -4.41 0.72 -13.88
N THR A 64 -3.66 1.18 -12.87
CA THR A 64 -2.20 1.33 -13.01
C THR A 64 -1.51 0.01 -13.32
N ARG A 65 -1.95 -1.10 -12.70
CA ARG A 65 -1.46 -2.44 -13.01
C ARG A 65 -1.76 -2.88 -14.44
N GLN A 66 -2.95 -2.57 -14.96
CA GLN A 66 -3.30 -2.92 -16.33
C GLN A 66 -2.49 -2.12 -17.35
N PHE A 67 -2.21 -0.85 -17.05
CA PHE A 67 -1.41 0.02 -17.91
C PHE A 67 0.05 -0.45 -18.00
N ILE A 68 0.67 -0.85 -16.89
CA ILE A 68 2.08 -1.28 -16.94
C ILE A 68 2.25 -2.53 -17.81
N TYR A 69 1.32 -3.49 -17.80
CA TYR A 69 1.42 -4.66 -18.68
C TYR A 69 1.40 -4.33 -20.17
N ARG A 70 0.81 -3.19 -20.56
CA ARG A 70 0.74 -2.74 -21.96
C ARG A 70 1.89 -1.81 -22.34
N LEU A 71 2.35 -0.97 -21.41
CA LEU A 71 3.25 0.15 -21.70
C LEU A 71 4.65 -0.04 -21.10
N TYR A 72 4.99 -1.20 -20.54
CA TYR A 72 6.28 -1.41 -19.86
C TYR A 72 7.52 -1.21 -20.74
N LEU A 73 7.38 -1.36 -22.07
CA LEU A 73 8.45 -1.16 -23.04
C LEU A 73 8.60 0.30 -23.48
N ASP A 74 7.66 1.17 -23.12
CA ASP A 74 7.72 2.57 -23.51
C ASP A 74 8.43 3.40 -22.41
N PRO A 75 9.53 4.10 -22.74
CA PRO A 75 10.31 4.87 -21.76
C PRO A 75 9.52 5.99 -21.10
N LEU A 76 8.58 6.61 -21.83
CA LEU A 76 7.82 7.75 -21.33
C LEU A 76 6.47 7.30 -20.76
N LEU A 77 5.79 6.41 -21.47
CA LEU A 77 4.44 6.00 -21.08
C LEU A 77 4.40 4.99 -19.92
N SER A 78 5.52 4.32 -19.60
CA SER A 78 5.56 3.33 -18.51
C SER A 78 5.31 3.91 -17.11
N TRP A 79 5.74 5.15 -16.84
CA TRP A 79 5.61 5.78 -15.52
C TRP A 79 4.46 6.77 -15.41
N MET A 80 4.00 7.35 -16.53
CA MET A 80 2.92 8.34 -16.55
C MET A 80 1.63 7.87 -15.84
N PRO A 81 1.13 6.64 -16.03
CA PRO A 81 -0.07 6.16 -15.33
C PRO A 81 0.05 6.22 -13.80
N PHE A 82 1.24 5.94 -13.27
CA PHE A 82 1.49 5.98 -11.83
C PHE A 82 1.61 7.41 -11.30
N ALA A 83 2.23 8.31 -12.07
CA ALA A 83 2.27 9.73 -11.74
C ALA A 83 0.85 10.32 -11.73
N VAL A 84 0.04 10.02 -12.75
CA VAL A 84 -1.37 10.42 -12.83
C VAL A 84 -2.15 9.83 -11.65
N ALA A 85 -1.96 8.56 -11.33
CA ALA A 85 -2.62 7.92 -10.19
C ALA A 85 -2.26 8.58 -8.85
N LEU A 86 -1.00 8.98 -8.66
CA LEU A 86 -0.56 9.71 -7.47
C LEU A 86 -1.21 11.09 -7.40
N VAL A 87 -1.25 11.83 -8.50
CA VAL A 87 -1.94 13.14 -8.57
C VAL A 87 -3.42 12.98 -8.26
N LEU A 88 -4.09 12.01 -8.89
CA LEU A 88 -5.49 11.70 -8.62
C LEU A 88 -5.71 11.32 -7.16
N PHE A 89 -4.82 10.51 -6.56
CA PHE A 89 -4.89 10.17 -5.15
C PHE A 89 -4.84 11.43 -4.26
N VAL A 90 -3.89 12.33 -4.51
CA VAL A 90 -3.74 13.58 -3.76
C VAL A 90 -4.99 14.45 -3.89
N LEU A 91 -5.54 14.58 -5.10
CA LEU A 91 -6.72 15.39 -5.38
C LEU A 91 -7.98 14.81 -4.73
N LEU A 92 -8.19 13.50 -4.86
CA LEU A 92 -9.39 12.81 -4.37
C LEU A 92 -9.40 12.63 -2.85
N PHE A 93 -8.25 12.33 -2.22
CA PHE A 93 -8.21 11.92 -0.81
C PHE A 93 -7.47 12.91 0.09
N GLY A 94 -6.63 13.78 -0.49
CA GLY A 94 -5.69 14.60 0.26
C GLY A 94 -4.56 13.76 0.89
N ILE A 95 -3.50 14.44 1.33
CA ILE A 95 -2.40 13.80 2.06
C ILE A 95 -2.11 14.59 3.34
N ASN A 96 -2.20 13.90 4.47
CA ASN A 96 -1.90 14.45 5.79
C ASN A 96 -0.37 14.58 6.03
N ARG A 97 0.04 15.34 7.04
CA ARG A 97 1.48 15.56 7.35
C ARG A 97 2.25 14.27 7.61
N GLN A 98 1.63 13.30 8.29
CA GLN A 98 2.24 11.99 8.55
C GLN A 98 2.38 11.18 7.25
N GLU A 99 1.33 11.15 6.42
CA GLU A 99 1.35 10.45 5.13
C GLU A 99 2.42 11.04 4.20
N ARG A 100 2.62 12.38 4.19
CA ARG A 100 3.73 13.00 3.44
C ARG A 100 5.10 12.49 3.89
N ARG A 101 5.31 12.28 5.19
CA ARG A 101 6.57 11.72 5.70
C ARG A 101 6.75 10.27 5.24
N ILE A 102 5.70 9.46 5.31
CA ILE A 102 5.71 8.07 4.85
C ILE A 102 6.01 8.02 3.34
N VAL A 103 5.35 8.87 2.55
CA VAL A 103 5.59 9.01 1.11
C VAL A 103 7.04 9.36 0.82
N LEU A 104 7.61 10.35 1.52
CA LEU A 104 8.99 10.76 1.34
C LEU A 104 9.97 9.62 1.68
N ILE A 105 9.73 8.92 2.79
CA ILE A 105 10.56 7.77 3.19
C ILE A 105 10.45 6.66 2.13
N MET A 106 9.24 6.30 1.70
CA MET A 106 9.05 5.21 0.73
C MET A 106 9.49 5.54 -0.68
N ALA A 107 9.45 6.81 -1.09
CA ALA A 107 10.02 7.25 -2.36
C ALA A 107 11.53 7.02 -2.45
N ILE A 108 12.23 6.90 -1.31
CA ILE A 108 13.66 6.62 -1.24
C ILE A 108 13.91 5.14 -0.93
N VAL A 109 13.29 4.63 0.14
CA VAL A 109 13.51 3.26 0.64
C VAL A 109 13.00 2.22 -0.36
N GLY A 110 11.84 2.45 -0.98
CA GLY A 110 11.27 1.52 -1.96
C GLY A 110 12.22 1.25 -3.13
N PRO A 111 12.65 2.27 -3.87
CA PRO A 111 13.63 2.11 -4.94
C PRO A 111 14.96 1.54 -4.47
N LEU A 112 15.45 1.91 -3.28
CA LEU A 112 16.73 1.41 -2.78
C LEU A 112 16.68 -0.10 -2.50
N VAL A 113 15.57 -0.58 -1.94
CA VAL A 113 15.31 -2.03 -1.79
C VAL A 113 15.32 -2.72 -3.15
N GLU A 114 14.70 -2.11 -4.15
CA GLU A 114 14.68 -2.63 -5.52
C GLU A 114 16.06 -2.65 -6.18
N VAL A 115 16.89 -1.62 -5.95
CA VAL A 115 18.28 -1.62 -6.43
C VAL A 115 19.06 -2.78 -5.81
N LEU A 116 18.92 -2.99 -4.49
CA LEU A 116 19.58 -4.11 -3.81
C LEU A 116 19.17 -5.45 -4.43
N TYR A 117 17.93 -5.59 -4.91
CA TYR A 117 17.49 -6.81 -5.58
C TYR A 117 18.10 -7.06 -6.93
N ILE A 118 18.19 -6.02 -7.74
CA ILE A 118 18.79 -6.13 -9.06
C ILE A 118 20.28 -6.45 -8.92
N GLN A 119 20.96 -5.78 -7.98
CA GLN A 119 22.42 -5.87 -7.83
C GLN A 119 22.88 -7.11 -7.06
N VAL A 120 22.17 -7.52 -6.00
CA VAL A 120 22.59 -8.65 -5.14
C VAL A 120 21.95 -9.96 -5.58
N GLY A 121 20.69 -9.91 -6.01
CA GLY A 121 19.91 -11.10 -6.32
C GLY A 121 19.94 -11.51 -7.79
N HIS A 122 20.42 -10.64 -8.69
CA HIS A 122 20.38 -10.81 -10.15
C HIS A 122 19.03 -11.27 -10.71
N LEU A 123 17.93 -11.03 -9.99
CA LEU A 123 16.66 -11.66 -10.31
C LEU A 123 16.05 -11.15 -11.59
N HIS A 124 16.05 -9.84 -11.74
CA HIS A 124 15.32 -9.13 -12.78
C HIS A 124 16.16 -7.94 -13.23
N ALA A 125 16.37 -7.86 -14.54
CA ALA A 125 16.88 -6.67 -15.18
C ALA A 125 15.69 -5.96 -15.86
N TYR A 126 15.41 -4.72 -15.45
CA TYR A 126 14.41 -3.91 -16.12
C TYR A 126 15.01 -3.29 -17.37
N HIS A 127 14.23 -3.28 -18.46
CA HIS A 127 14.66 -2.72 -19.73
C HIS A 127 14.89 -1.20 -19.66
N HIS A 128 14.09 -0.50 -18.84
CA HIS A 128 14.10 0.95 -18.67
C HIS A 128 14.58 1.35 -17.27
N GLY A 129 15.75 0.84 -16.87
CA GLY A 129 16.33 1.14 -15.56
C GLY A 129 16.71 2.63 -15.43
N TRP A 130 16.27 3.27 -14.35
CA TRP A 130 16.69 4.63 -13.99
C TRP A 130 17.85 4.54 -12.97
N ILE A 131 17.56 4.64 -11.67
CA ILE A 131 18.59 4.56 -10.62
C ILE A 131 18.86 3.08 -10.28
N GLY A 132 20.11 2.64 -10.45
CA GLY A 132 20.55 1.28 -10.09
C GLY A 132 19.83 0.16 -10.84
N GLY A 133 19.25 0.45 -12.00
CA GLY A 133 18.45 -0.48 -12.80
C GLY A 133 16.96 -0.45 -12.48
N VAL A 134 16.51 0.35 -11.51
CA VAL A 134 15.10 0.42 -11.10
C VAL A 134 14.36 1.46 -11.93
N PRO A 135 13.28 1.10 -12.65
CA PRO A 135 12.49 2.05 -13.40
C PRO A 135 11.68 2.98 -12.50
N LEU A 136 11.46 4.22 -12.95
CA LEU A 136 10.75 5.25 -12.18
C LEU A 136 9.33 4.84 -11.76
N TRP A 137 8.64 4.05 -12.58
CA TRP A 137 7.28 3.59 -12.27
C TRP A 137 7.23 2.74 -11.00
N ILE A 138 8.30 2.00 -10.67
CA ILE A 138 8.37 1.23 -9.42
C ILE A 138 8.42 2.16 -8.22
N ALA A 139 9.22 3.24 -8.28
CA ALA A 139 9.27 4.25 -7.22
C ALA A 139 7.89 4.86 -6.97
N LEU A 140 7.19 5.24 -8.05
CA LEU A 140 5.84 5.80 -7.97
C LEU A 140 4.83 4.77 -7.44
N TRP A 141 4.97 3.50 -7.84
CA TRP A 141 4.11 2.43 -7.36
C TRP A 141 4.29 2.15 -5.88
N TRP A 142 5.52 2.17 -5.35
CA TRP A 142 5.79 2.07 -3.91
C TRP A 142 5.07 3.17 -3.13
N VAL A 143 5.09 4.40 -3.64
CA VAL A 143 4.42 5.56 -3.03
C VAL A 143 2.90 5.40 -3.04
N VAL A 144 2.30 5.06 -4.17
CA VAL A 144 0.85 4.85 -4.27
C VAL A 144 0.41 3.66 -3.41
N GLY A 145 1.17 2.56 -3.48
CA GLY A 145 0.94 1.34 -2.73
C GLY A 145 0.95 1.56 -1.22
N ILE A 146 1.95 2.27 -0.68
CA ILE A 146 2.02 2.53 0.76
C ILE A 146 0.88 3.41 1.25
N LEU A 147 0.47 4.41 0.45
CA LEU A 147 -0.66 5.27 0.80
C LEU A 147 -1.96 4.47 0.92
N ILE A 148 -2.25 3.62 -0.08
CA ILE A 148 -3.43 2.75 -0.08
C ILE A 148 -3.36 1.73 1.05
N TRP A 149 -2.20 1.09 1.24
CA TRP A 149 -1.99 0.12 2.32
C TRP A 149 -2.16 0.75 3.71
N SER A 150 -1.67 1.98 3.90
CA SER A 150 -1.83 2.70 5.17
C SER A 150 -3.30 2.98 5.49
N ASP A 151 -4.14 3.26 4.49
CA ASP A 151 -5.58 3.45 4.69
C ASP A 151 -6.26 2.10 4.99
N LEU A 152 -5.93 1.06 4.24
CA LEU A 152 -6.50 -0.28 4.43
C LEU A 152 -6.16 -0.88 5.80
N SER A 153 -4.89 -0.80 6.22
CA SER A 153 -4.45 -1.28 7.53
C SER A 153 -5.16 -0.60 8.68
N ARG A 154 -5.37 0.73 8.61
CA ARG A 154 -6.16 1.48 9.60
C ARG A 154 -7.61 0.98 9.68
N ARG A 155 -8.23 0.65 8.55
CA ARG A 155 -9.60 0.11 8.50
C ARG A 155 -9.66 -1.28 9.11
N THR A 156 -8.73 -2.17 8.74
CA THR A 156 -8.67 -3.53 9.26
C THR A 156 -8.46 -3.55 10.78
N LEU A 157 -7.54 -2.73 11.28
CA LEU A 157 -7.31 -2.61 12.72
C LEU A 157 -8.55 -2.12 13.47
N ARG A 158 -9.31 -1.18 12.89
CA ARG A 158 -10.58 -0.70 13.46
C ARG A 158 -11.63 -1.81 13.51
N MET A 159 -11.79 -2.57 12.42
CA MET A 159 -12.74 -3.68 12.37
C MET A 159 -12.41 -4.76 13.43
N MET A 160 -11.13 -5.11 13.58
CA MET A 160 -10.68 -6.06 14.61
C MET A 160 -11.03 -5.58 16.02
N ARG A 161 -10.76 -4.31 16.34
CA ARG A 161 -11.09 -3.73 17.65
C ARG A 161 -12.59 -3.68 17.93
N SER A 162 -13.41 -3.35 16.92
CA SER A 162 -14.87 -3.36 17.06
C SER A 162 -15.43 -4.76 17.32
N TYR A 163 -14.77 -5.80 16.78
CA TYR A 163 -15.12 -7.18 17.05
C TYR A 163 -14.75 -7.59 18.50
N GLU A 164 -13.55 -7.24 18.96
CA GLU A 164 -13.09 -7.48 20.33
C GLU A 164 -14.03 -6.81 21.36
N SER A 165 -14.41 -5.54 21.15
CA SER A 165 -15.31 -4.84 22.07
C SER A 165 -16.70 -5.48 22.13
N SER A 166 -17.23 -5.93 20.99
CA SER A 166 -18.54 -6.60 20.92
C SER A 166 -18.49 -7.97 21.58
N SER A 167 -17.37 -8.69 21.46
CA SER A 167 -17.15 -9.98 22.13
C SER A 167 -17.01 -9.83 23.65
N SER A 168 -16.43 -8.74 24.14
CA SER A 168 -16.31 -8.47 25.59
C SER A 168 -17.61 -7.98 26.24
N ALA A 169 -18.60 -7.56 25.44
CA ALA A 169 -19.86 -6.98 25.92
C ALA A 169 -21.02 -7.98 26.06
N GLY A 170 -20.86 -9.24 25.64
CA GLY A 170 -21.74 -10.35 26.02
C GLY A 170 -21.01 -11.20 27.07
N THR A 171 -21.46 -11.39 28.31
CA THR A 171 -22.81 -11.47 28.86
C THR A 171 -22.74 -10.99 30.31
N PRO A 172 -23.53 -10.00 30.79
CA PRO A 172 -23.74 -9.88 32.22
C PRO A 172 -24.53 -11.12 32.65
N VAL A 173 -23.87 -12.07 33.31
CA VAL A 173 -24.55 -13.16 34.01
C VAL A 173 -25.43 -12.48 35.08
N ARG A 174 -26.69 -12.24 34.76
CA ARG A 174 -27.72 -11.95 35.75
C ARG A 174 -27.87 -13.23 36.56
N ILE A 175 -27.08 -13.34 37.63
CA ILE A 175 -27.32 -14.31 38.68
C ILE A 175 -28.65 -13.87 39.31
N LEU A 176 -29.76 -14.46 38.84
CA LEU A 176 -31.01 -14.47 39.56
C LEU A 176 -30.75 -15.32 40.80
N ALA A 177 -30.49 -14.66 41.93
CA ALA A 177 -30.43 -15.32 43.22
C ALA A 177 -31.85 -15.84 43.57
N PRO A 178 -31.95 -17.06 44.13
CA PRO A 178 -33.21 -17.70 44.48
C PRO A 178 -33.96 -17.00 45.63
#